data_AF-A0AAV2B365-F1
#
_entry.id   AF-A0AAV2B365-F1
#
_cell.length_a   1.000
_cell.length_b   1.000
_cell.length_c   1.000
_cell.angle_alpha   90.00
_cell.angle_beta   90.00
_cell.angle_gamma   90.00
#
_symmetry.space_group_name_H-M   'P 1'
#
loop_
_entity.id
_entity.type
_entity.pdbx_description
1 polymer ?
#
loop_
_entity_poly.entity_id
_entity_poly.type
_entity_poly.pdbx_seq_one_letter_code
_entity_poly.pdbx_strand_id
1 'polypeptide(L)'
;MVSTVWPPNSVNFISSEIEKTEVYRKLLVRLQDLIMDPDVSCDTLEDQMRKLISESGYKQRIRNLVYQYIVKDPNLKDEIQQKKEPLEYIQKAQINWEHRITKSLNNMSNELTLVFSRKRPVSEQIEFEAKWSELGSEDMDLSRFRPVYSPKDFLEVLINVKSPNIGTLMNPDPGSSAYWGLIKVPLKVKSFHQLRIQFEEMAGSTDHLGLNILPFSNSDCSKKCLKDRVSLGKHVLEANQATLAREFCKKGCPATLRADLWSLILGVDICGAHKLNFKHLKSCVFQHDLLIDKLIFKDIHLTASNDDQYFVFEDLLYQILLVFSRDTSLISHFEISSANPPKAVVRGTHMTVTYPPNGVIPFHGFSMYGDTLFSLIL
;
A
#
# COMPACT_ATOMS: atom_id res chain seq x y z
N MET A 1 -25.03 20.97 8.72
CA MET A 1 -24.76 20.12 7.55
C MET A 1 -24.14 21.01 6.48
N VAL A 2 -22.82 21.01 6.36
CA VAL A 2 -22.18 21.68 5.22
C VAL A 2 -22.44 20.77 4.02
N SER A 3 -23.19 21.26 3.05
CA SER A 3 -23.32 20.65 1.73
C SER A 3 -21.95 20.68 1.08
N THR A 4 -21.15 19.62 1.29
CA THR A 4 -19.88 19.42 0.59
C THR A 4 -20.19 19.07 -0.86
N VAL A 5 -20.41 20.08 -1.69
CA VAL A 5 -20.39 19.92 -3.14
C VAL A 5 -18.97 19.52 -3.50
N TRP A 6 -18.82 18.32 -4.07
CA TRP A 6 -17.52 17.83 -4.50
C TRP A 6 -16.98 18.71 -5.63
N PRO A 7 -15.65 18.93 -5.71
CA PRO A 7 -15.07 19.67 -6.83
C PRO A 7 -15.49 19.00 -8.15
N PRO A 8 -16.01 19.74 -9.15
CA PRO A 8 -16.47 19.15 -10.41
C PRO A 8 -15.40 18.32 -11.11
N ASN A 9 -14.14 18.76 -11.02
CA ASN A 9 -12.99 18.05 -11.58
C ASN A 9 -12.79 16.67 -10.93
N SER A 10 -12.98 16.57 -9.61
CA SER A 10 -12.87 15.30 -8.88
C SER A 10 -13.99 14.34 -9.26
N VAL A 11 -15.22 14.85 -9.45
CA VAL A 11 -16.36 14.03 -9.90
C VAL A 11 -16.13 13.50 -11.31
N ASN A 12 -15.66 14.35 -12.23
CA ASN A 12 -15.37 13.94 -13.60
C ASN A 12 -14.23 12.92 -13.66
N PHE A 13 -13.16 13.13 -12.88
CA PHE A 13 -12.05 12.19 -12.77
C PHE A 13 -12.53 10.83 -12.28
N ILE A 14 -13.21 10.77 -11.12
CA ILE A 14 -13.71 9.51 -10.55
C ILE A 14 -14.67 8.81 -11.52
N SER A 15 -15.52 9.56 -12.23
CA SER A 15 -16.44 9.00 -13.21
C SER A 15 -15.68 8.32 -14.36
N SER A 16 -14.70 9.01 -14.96
CA SER A 16 -13.86 8.44 -16.03
C SER A 16 -13.01 7.25 -15.57
N GLU A 17 -12.59 7.22 -14.31
CA GLU A 17 -11.88 6.08 -13.74
C GLU A 17 -12.81 4.89 -13.51
N ILE A 18 -14.05 5.12 -13.04
CA ILE A 18 -15.06 4.06 -12.87
C ILE A 18 -15.43 3.45 -14.22
N GLU A 19 -15.51 4.23 -15.30
CA GLU A 19 -15.79 3.74 -16.66
C GLU A 19 -14.79 2.68 -17.14
N LYS A 20 -13.53 2.76 -16.68
CA LYS A 20 -12.48 1.79 -17.00
C LYS A 20 -12.61 0.47 -16.22
N THR A 21 -13.49 0.41 -15.23
CA THR A 21 -13.62 -0.75 -14.34
C THR A 21 -14.51 -1.85 -14.92
N GLU A 22 -14.21 -3.09 -14.54
CA GLU A 22 -15.03 -4.25 -14.88
C GLU A 22 -16.45 -4.15 -14.28
N VAL A 23 -16.61 -3.42 -13.16
CA VAL A 23 -17.92 -3.15 -12.55
C VAL A 23 -18.80 -2.35 -13.50
N TYR A 24 -18.26 -1.30 -14.11
CA TYR A 24 -18.98 -0.49 -15.08
C TYR A 24 -19.30 -1.28 -16.35
N ARG A 25 -18.33 -2.04 -16.88
CA ARG A 25 -18.56 -2.89 -18.06
C ARG A 25 -19.68 -3.91 -17.83
N LYS A 26 -19.68 -4.60 -16.69
CA LYS A 26 -20.75 -5.57 -16.33
C LYS A 26 -22.10 -4.89 -16.13
N LEU A 27 -22.12 -3.68 -15.55
CA LEU A 27 -23.33 -2.89 -15.41
C LEU A 27 -23.89 -2.51 -16.78
N LEU A 28 -23.05 -2.04 -17.71
CA LEU A 28 -23.48 -1.70 -19.07
C LEU A 28 -24.10 -2.88 -19.80
N VAL A 29 -23.47 -4.06 -19.75
CA VAL A 29 -24.04 -5.28 -20.37
C VAL A 29 -25.43 -5.58 -19.80
N ARG A 30 -25.60 -5.49 -18.47
CA ARG A 30 -26.91 -5.72 -17.83
C ARG A 30 -27.96 -4.67 -18.18
N LEU A 31 -27.56 -3.43 -18.36
CA LEU A 31 -28.45 -2.36 -18.80
C LEU A 31 -28.84 -2.55 -20.28
N GLN A 32 -27.92 -3.01 -21.13
CA GLN A 32 -28.21 -3.37 -22.51
C GLN A 32 -29.19 -4.53 -22.58
N ASP A 33 -28.99 -5.59 -21.78
CA ASP A 33 -29.93 -6.72 -21.69
C ASP A 33 -31.34 -6.24 -21.29
N LEU A 34 -31.44 -5.31 -20.34
CA LEU A 34 -32.72 -4.72 -19.89
C LEU A 34 -33.40 -3.91 -21.00
N ILE A 35 -32.65 -3.16 -21.79
CA ILE A 35 -33.19 -2.36 -22.90
C ILE A 35 -33.68 -3.26 -24.05
N MET A 36 -33.05 -4.41 -24.23
CA MET A 36 -33.41 -5.39 -25.26
C MET A 36 -34.58 -6.29 -24.85
N ASP A 37 -35.06 -6.20 -23.60
CA ASP A 37 -36.17 -6.99 -23.09
C ASP A 37 -37.50 -6.44 -23.64
N PRO A 38 -38.27 -7.25 -24.39
CA PRO A 38 -39.52 -6.81 -25.02
C PRO A 38 -40.63 -6.44 -24.03
N ASP A 39 -40.51 -6.85 -22.76
CA ASP A 39 -41.49 -6.53 -21.71
C ASP A 39 -41.24 -5.15 -21.06
N VAL A 40 -40.15 -4.46 -21.45
CA VAL A 40 -39.74 -3.17 -20.89
C VAL A 40 -40.21 -2.02 -21.78
N SER A 41 -41.15 -1.23 -21.27
CA SER A 41 -41.62 -0.02 -21.96
C SER A 41 -40.71 1.18 -21.69
N CYS A 42 -40.64 2.12 -22.63
CA CYS A 42 -39.91 3.38 -22.45
C CYS A 42 -40.34 4.14 -21.18
N ASP A 43 -41.62 4.08 -20.82
CA ASP A 43 -42.17 4.78 -19.67
C ASP A 43 -41.74 4.16 -18.32
N THR A 44 -41.36 2.88 -18.31
CA THR A 44 -40.93 2.18 -17.09
C THR A 44 -39.42 1.95 -17.03
N LEU A 45 -38.70 2.23 -18.12
CA LEU A 45 -37.28 1.96 -18.26
C LEU A 45 -36.44 2.64 -17.16
N GLU A 46 -36.71 3.92 -16.84
CA GLU A 46 -35.94 4.64 -15.82
C GLU A 46 -36.07 3.97 -14.44
N ASP A 47 -37.30 3.62 -14.04
CA ASP A 47 -37.58 2.97 -12.76
C ASP A 47 -36.95 1.58 -12.71
N GLN A 48 -37.01 0.83 -13.81
CA GLN A 48 -36.38 -0.49 -13.90
C GLN A 48 -34.86 -0.41 -13.86
N MET A 49 -34.23 0.59 -14.50
CA MET A 49 -32.79 0.85 -14.39
C MET A 49 -32.40 1.19 -12.94
N ARG A 50 -33.16 2.06 -12.27
CA ARG A 50 -32.94 2.42 -10.86
C ARG A 50 -33.08 1.21 -9.94
N LYS A 51 -34.07 0.35 -10.21
CA LYS A 51 -34.31 -0.90 -9.49
C LYS A 51 -33.15 -1.87 -9.69
N LEU A 52 -32.72 -2.10 -10.94
CA LEU A 52 -31.58 -2.94 -11.27
C LEU A 52 -30.34 -2.49 -10.51
N ILE A 53 -29.96 -1.20 -10.59
CA ILE A 53 -28.77 -0.65 -9.92
C ILE A 53 -28.84 -0.82 -8.40
N SER A 54 -30.04 -0.67 -7.80
CA SER A 54 -30.24 -0.72 -6.36
C SER A 54 -30.29 -2.15 -5.81
N GLU A 55 -30.96 -3.07 -6.50
CA GLU A 55 -31.20 -4.44 -6.04
C GLU A 55 -30.05 -5.39 -6.40
N SER A 56 -29.34 -5.16 -7.51
CA SER A 56 -28.27 -6.05 -7.97
C SER A 56 -26.89 -5.75 -7.32
N GLY A 57 -26.86 -4.91 -6.28
CA GLY A 57 -25.65 -4.56 -5.53
C GLY A 57 -24.66 -3.64 -6.25
N TYR A 58 -24.94 -3.20 -7.49
CA TYR A 58 -24.05 -2.29 -8.23
C TYR A 58 -23.91 -0.94 -7.54
N LYS A 59 -24.99 -0.41 -6.96
CA LYS A 59 -24.95 0.80 -6.14
C LYS A 59 -23.86 0.74 -5.06
N GLN A 60 -23.76 -0.40 -4.37
CA GLN A 60 -22.79 -0.55 -3.30
C GLN A 60 -21.37 -0.77 -3.84
N ARG A 61 -21.20 -1.51 -4.92
CA ARG A 61 -19.90 -1.68 -5.59
C ARG A 61 -19.34 -0.33 -6.08
N ILE A 62 -20.17 0.51 -6.67
CA ILE A 62 -19.78 1.86 -7.10
C ILE A 62 -19.42 2.72 -5.89
N ARG A 63 -20.21 2.69 -4.82
CA ARG A 63 -19.87 3.39 -3.57
C ARG A 63 -18.52 2.97 -3.00
N ASN A 64 -18.21 1.67 -3.03
CA ASN A 64 -16.91 1.17 -2.60
C ASN A 64 -15.80 1.69 -3.53
N LEU A 65 -15.98 1.67 -4.86
CA LEU A 65 -14.99 2.21 -5.79
C LEU A 65 -14.71 3.68 -5.52
N VAL A 66 -15.76 4.50 -5.40
CA VAL A 66 -15.65 5.92 -5.04
C VAL A 66 -14.87 6.06 -3.74
N TYR A 67 -15.24 5.32 -2.70
CA TYR A 67 -14.51 5.31 -1.43
C TYR A 67 -13.02 4.98 -1.59
N GLN A 68 -12.67 4.00 -2.42
CA GLN A 68 -11.28 3.62 -2.66
C GLN A 68 -10.48 4.72 -3.36
N TYR A 69 -11.03 5.38 -4.38
CA TYR A 69 -10.35 6.51 -5.03
C TYR A 69 -10.06 7.64 -4.05
N ILE A 70 -11.01 7.90 -3.14
CA ILE A 70 -10.88 8.94 -2.12
C ILE A 70 -9.81 8.60 -1.08
N VAL A 71 -9.71 7.33 -0.70
CA VAL A 71 -8.67 6.88 0.24
C VAL A 71 -7.30 6.89 -0.42
N LYS A 72 -7.21 6.56 -1.71
CA LYS A 72 -5.96 6.55 -2.49
C LYS A 72 -5.43 7.94 -2.78
N ASP A 73 -6.31 8.88 -3.14
CA ASP A 73 -5.93 10.27 -3.40
C ASP A 73 -6.78 11.22 -2.54
N PRO A 74 -6.28 11.59 -1.34
CA PRO A 74 -6.94 12.55 -0.46
C PRO A 74 -7.16 13.92 -1.13
N ASN A 75 -6.32 14.30 -2.09
CA ASN A 75 -6.40 15.60 -2.76
C ASN A 75 -7.66 15.73 -3.63
N LEU A 76 -8.34 14.62 -3.94
CA LEU A 76 -9.64 14.65 -4.63
C LEU A 76 -10.71 15.40 -3.83
N LYS A 77 -10.53 15.56 -2.52
CA LYS A 77 -11.44 16.36 -1.68
C LYS A 77 -11.15 17.86 -1.72
N ASP A 78 -9.96 18.24 -2.14
CA ASP A 78 -9.49 19.62 -2.09
C ASP A 78 -9.75 20.32 -3.43
N GLU A 79 -10.12 21.60 -3.37
CA GLU A 79 -10.31 22.41 -4.58
C GLU A 79 -8.97 22.71 -5.29
N ILE A 80 -7.87 22.76 -4.51
CA ILE A 80 -6.52 23.01 -4.99
C ILE A 80 -5.74 21.69 -4.93
N GLN A 81 -5.54 21.07 -6.09
CA GLN A 81 -4.73 19.85 -6.21
C GLN A 81 -3.24 20.19 -6.15
N GLN A 82 -2.69 20.36 -4.94
CA GLN A 82 -1.24 20.52 -4.75
C GLN A 82 -0.54 19.17 -4.87
N LYS A 83 -0.03 18.86 -6.08
CA LYS A 83 0.65 17.59 -6.36
C LYS A 83 2.09 17.51 -5.82
N LYS A 84 2.71 18.66 -5.58
CA LYS A 84 4.08 18.75 -5.07
C LYS A 84 4.10 19.50 -3.76
N GLU A 85 5.09 19.18 -2.94
CA GLU A 85 5.37 19.88 -1.70
C GLU A 85 5.45 21.41 -1.93
N PRO A 86 4.54 22.20 -1.33
CA PRO A 86 4.48 23.64 -1.55
C PRO A 86 5.64 24.40 -0.89
N LEU A 87 6.27 23.83 0.14
CA LEU A 87 7.34 24.48 0.87
C LEU A 87 8.70 24.22 0.20
N GLU A 88 9.30 25.25 -0.40
CA GLU A 88 10.54 25.14 -1.17
C GLU A 88 11.70 24.47 -0.39
N TYR A 89 11.84 24.75 0.91
CA TYR A 89 12.89 24.16 1.74
C TYR A 89 12.66 22.66 2.00
N ILE A 90 11.41 22.20 2.06
CA ILE A 90 11.06 20.77 2.16
C ILE A 90 11.26 20.12 0.81
N GLN A 91 10.82 20.75 -0.28
CA GLN A 91 11.05 20.28 -1.64
C GLN A 91 12.55 20.08 -1.93
N LYS A 92 13.40 21.02 -1.51
CA LYS A 92 14.86 20.89 -1.61
C LYS A 92 15.40 19.72 -0.81
N ALA A 93 14.92 19.53 0.43
CA ALA A 93 15.31 18.38 1.26
C ALA A 93 14.90 17.04 0.60
N GLN A 94 13.70 16.99 0.03
CA GLN A 94 13.20 15.83 -0.71
C GLN A 94 14.06 15.51 -1.95
N ILE A 95 14.35 16.51 -2.79
CA ILE A 95 15.21 16.33 -3.98
C ILE A 95 16.60 15.82 -3.57
N ASN A 96 17.17 16.38 -2.49
CA ASN A 96 18.46 15.94 -1.98
C ASN A 96 18.42 14.50 -1.47
N TRP A 97 17.33 14.10 -0.81
CA TRP A 97 17.11 12.74 -0.33
C TRP A 97 17.00 11.75 -1.49
N GLU A 98 16.16 12.04 -2.48
CA GLU A 98 16.00 11.23 -3.70
C GLU A 98 17.33 11.08 -4.46
N HIS A 99 18.10 12.17 -4.55
CA HIS A 99 19.43 12.16 -5.15
C HIS A 99 20.42 11.30 -4.35
N ARG A 100 20.40 11.36 -3.01
CA ARG A 100 21.24 10.52 -2.14
C ARG A 100 20.96 9.03 -2.34
N ILE A 101 19.68 8.63 -2.39
CA ILE A 101 19.28 7.25 -2.64
C ILE A 101 19.79 6.80 -4.01
N THR A 102 19.52 7.57 -5.06
CA THR A 102 19.95 7.26 -6.43
C THR A 102 21.46 7.15 -6.54
N LYS A 103 22.21 8.07 -5.91
CA LYS A 103 23.68 8.05 -5.88
C LYS A 103 24.22 6.82 -5.13
N SER A 104 23.62 6.47 -3.99
CA SER A 104 24.00 5.28 -3.20
C SER A 104 23.87 4.01 -4.03
N LEU A 105 22.75 3.86 -4.75
CA LEU A 105 22.48 2.73 -5.62
C LEU A 105 23.46 2.65 -6.81
N ASN A 106 23.75 3.78 -7.47
CA ASN A 106 24.75 3.83 -8.54
C ASN A 106 26.17 3.53 -8.05
N ASN A 107 26.54 4.04 -6.87
CA ASN A 107 27.84 3.76 -6.26
C ASN A 107 28.00 2.27 -5.97
N MET A 108 26.96 1.62 -5.43
CA MET A 108 26.96 0.17 -5.16
C MET A 108 27.12 -0.64 -6.46
N SER A 109 26.37 -0.29 -7.50
CA SER A 109 26.49 -0.89 -8.83
C SER A 109 27.92 -0.81 -9.38
N ASN A 110 28.58 0.35 -9.22
CA ASN A 110 29.97 0.56 -9.65
C ASN A 110 30.99 -0.19 -8.77
N GLU A 111 30.85 -0.14 -7.45
CA GLU A 111 31.73 -0.81 -6.47
C GLU A 111 31.72 -2.33 -6.61
N LEU A 112 30.53 -2.91 -6.84
CA LEU A 112 30.36 -4.35 -7.04
C LEU A 112 30.56 -4.77 -8.51
N THR A 113 30.79 -3.81 -9.42
CA THR A 113 30.90 -4.04 -10.87
C THR A 113 29.65 -4.69 -11.48
N LEU A 114 28.49 -4.59 -10.82
CA LEU A 114 27.23 -5.21 -11.22
C LEU A 114 26.42 -4.31 -12.16
N VAL A 115 25.67 -4.90 -13.08
CA VAL A 115 24.69 -4.16 -13.89
C VAL A 115 23.35 -4.06 -13.15
N PHE A 116 22.55 -3.02 -13.44
CA PHE A 116 21.22 -2.89 -12.84
C PHE A 116 20.25 -3.98 -13.27
N SER A 117 20.36 -4.42 -14.53
CA SER A 117 19.53 -5.47 -15.11
C SER A 117 20.36 -6.29 -16.10
N ARG A 118 20.24 -7.61 -16.01
CA ARG A 118 20.79 -8.56 -16.98
C ARG A 118 19.68 -9.55 -17.35
N LYS A 119 19.54 -9.86 -18.64
CA LYS A 119 18.73 -11.00 -19.06
C LYS A 119 19.44 -12.31 -18.67
N ARG A 120 18.80 -13.15 -17.87
CA ARG A 120 19.34 -14.45 -17.48
C ARG A 120 19.46 -15.38 -18.70
N PRO A 121 20.57 -16.12 -18.86
CA PRO A 121 20.66 -17.26 -19.75
C PRO A 121 19.54 -18.28 -19.49
N VAL A 122 19.14 -19.04 -20.51
CA VAL A 122 18.03 -20.00 -20.41
C VAL A 122 18.29 -21.06 -19.33
N SER A 123 19.52 -21.51 -19.15
CA SER A 123 19.89 -22.46 -18.09
C SER A 123 19.61 -21.91 -16.70
N GLU A 124 20.00 -20.65 -16.43
CA GLU A 124 19.74 -19.97 -15.16
C GLU A 124 18.23 -19.75 -14.94
N GLN A 125 17.46 -19.48 -16.01
CA GLN A 125 16.00 -19.34 -15.90
C GLN A 125 15.34 -20.64 -15.44
N ILE A 126 15.72 -21.77 -16.03
CA ILE A 126 15.19 -23.10 -15.67
C ILE A 126 15.55 -23.45 -14.23
N GLU A 127 16.79 -23.22 -13.81
CA GLU A 127 17.23 -23.48 -12.45
C GLU A 127 16.48 -22.62 -11.42
N PHE A 128 16.36 -21.32 -11.70
CA PHE A 128 15.66 -20.39 -10.81
C PHE A 128 14.16 -20.68 -10.73
N GLU A 129 13.54 -21.10 -11.85
CA GLU A 129 12.15 -21.56 -11.85
C GLU A 129 11.96 -22.83 -11.02
N ALA A 130 12.89 -23.79 -11.11
CA ALA A 130 12.85 -25.01 -10.32
C ALA A 130 12.96 -24.75 -8.80
N LYS A 131 13.73 -23.72 -8.41
CA LYS A 131 13.94 -23.32 -7.00
C LYS A 131 12.93 -22.30 -6.48
N TRP A 132 11.95 -21.88 -7.27
CA TRP A 132 11.03 -20.78 -6.92
C TRP A 132 10.31 -20.95 -5.58
N SER A 133 10.03 -22.18 -5.19
CA SER A 133 9.34 -22.51 -3.92
C SER A 133 10.25 -22.58 -2.71
N GLU A 134 11.57 -22.57 -2.89
CA GLU A 134 12.59 -22.82 -1.86
C GLU A 134 13.74 -21.80 -1.98
N LEU A 135 13.41 -20.54 -2.27
CA LEU A 135 14.36 -19.44 -2.47
C LEU A 135 15.16 -19.11 -1.20
N GLY A 136 14.64 -19.39 0.00
CA GLY A 136 15.35 -19.24 1.27
C GLY A 136 16.49 -20.24 1.46
N SER A 137 16.49 -21.34 0.70
CA SER A 137 17.60 -22.31 0.71
C SER A 137 18.76 -21.93 -0.22
N GLU A 138 18.64 -20.83 -0.98
CA GLU A 138 19.65 -20.41 -1.94
C GLU A 138 20.86 -19.77 -1.23
N ASP A 139 22.00 -20.47 -1.23
CA ASP A 139 23.27 -19.94 -0.73
C ASP A 139 23.79 -18.81 -1.64
N MET A 140 23.47 -17.57 -1.26
CA MET A 140 23.88 -16.37 -1.97
C MET A 140 24.85 -15.54 -1.12
N ASP A 141 26.06 -15.27 -1.64
CA ASP A 141 26.98 -14.37 -0.94
C ASP A 141 26.49 -12.91 -1.03
N LEU A 142 25.81 -12.49 0.03
CA LEU A 142 25.28 -11.14 0.20
C LEU A 142 26.12 -10.30 1.18
N SER A 143 27.35 -10.72 1.50
CA SER A 143 28.22 -10.03 2.46
C SER A 143 28.58 -8.62 2.02
N ARG A 144 28.75 -8.42 0.70
CA ARG A 144 29.13 -7.14 0.08
C ARG A 144 27.94 -6.21 -0.17
N PHE A 145 26.71 -6.71 -0.03
CA PHE A 145 25.50 -5.90 -0.21
C PHE A 145 25.13 -5.22 1.10
N ARG A 146 25.10 -3.88 1.08
CA ARG A 146 24.62 -3.04 2.17
C ARG A 146 23.27 -2.43 1.81
N PRO A 147 22.37 -2.19 2.76
CA PRO A 147 21.14 -1.44 2.49
C PRO A 147 21.45 -0.09 1.84
N VAL A 148 20.60 0.35 0.91
CA VAL A 148 20.78 1.63 0.21
C VAL A 148 20.60 2.80 1.18
N TYR A 149 19.64 2.65 2.08
CA TYR A 149 19.35 3.54 3.20
C TYR A 149 18.58 2.79 4.30
N SER A 150 18.59 3.36 5.51
CA SER A 150 17.85 2.88 6.68
C SER A 150 16.86 3.92 7.21
N PRO A 151 15.92 3.55 8.09
CA PRO A 151 15.06 4.52 8.78
C PRO A 151 15.85 5.57 9.56
N LYS A 152 17.03 5.22 10.08
CA LYS A 152 17.93 6.15 10.77
C LYS A 152 18.49 7.22 9.82
N ASP A 153 18.91 6.83 8.61
CA ASP A 153 19.37 7.79 7.60
C ASP A 153 18.29 8.81 7.24
N PHE A 154 17.04 8.35 7.15
CA PHE A 154 15.89 9.21 6.87
C PHE A 154 15.62 10.17 8.04
N LEU A 155 15.65 9.66 9.29
CA LEU A 155 15.51 10.49 10.49
C LEU A 155 16.59 11.59 10.55
N GLU A 156 17.84 11.27 10.21
CA GLU A 156 18.91 12.26 10.15
C GLU A 156 18.63 13.36 9.11
N VAL A 157 18.04 13.02 7.96
CA VAL A 157 17.61 14.03 6.98
C VAL A 157 16.51 14.91 7.55
N LEU A 158 15.51 14.33 8.23
CA LEU A 158 14.44 15.08 8.87
C LEU A 158 14.95 16.07 9.92
N ILE A 159 15.91 15.65 10.76
CA ILE A 159 16.55 16.51 11.77
C ILE A 159 17.32 17.67 11.13
N ASN A 160 17.84 17.48 9.91
CA ASN A 160 18.61 18.50 9.21
C ASN A 160 17.78 19.45 8.34
N VAL A 161 16.46 19.22 8.21
CA VAL A 161 15.57 20.15 7.51
C VAL A 161 15.42 21.42 8.34
N LYS A 162 15.91 22.55 7.81
CA LYS A 162 15.82 23.86 8.46
C LYS A 162 14.70 24.70 7.85
N SER A 163 13.79 25.19 8.69
CA SER A 163 12.78 26.15 8.27
C SER A 163 13.40 27.55 8.11
N PRO A 164 13.13 28.27 7.00
CA PRO A 164 13.56 29.66 6.84
C PRO A 164 13.07 30.60 7.95
N ASN A 165 11.94 30.26 8.59
CA ASN A 165 11.35 31.04 9.67
C ASN A 165 12.18 31.01 10.97
N ILE A 166 13.15 30.09 11.08
CA ILE A 166 14.07 30.02 12.24
C ILE A 166 15.10 31.15 12.16
N GLY A 167 15.56 31.52 10.95
CA GLY A 167 16.57 32.56 10.77
C GLY A 167 16.03 33.98 10.94
N THR A 168 14.74 34.19 10.75
CA THR A 168 14.09 35.51 10.89
C THR A 168 13.77 35.88 12.33
N LEU A 169 13.82 34.93 13.27
CA LEU A 169 13.39 35.15 14.65
C LEU A 169 14.45 35.71 15.59
N MET A 170 15.77 35.46 15.45
CA MET A 170 16.78 36.12 16.31
C MET A 170 18.22 36.07 15.78
N ASN A 171 18.96 37.16 15.98
CA ASN A 171 20.40 37.17 16.27
C ASN A 171 20.66 36.22 17.45
N PRO A 172 21.35 35.09 17.29
CA PRO A 172 21.55 34.17 18.39
C PRO A 172 22.67 34.67 19.30
N ASP A 173 22.41 34.77 20.60
CA ASP A 173 23.44 34.89 21.62
C ASP A 173 24.45 33.71 21.49
N PRO A 174 25.77 33.92 21.74
CA PRO A 174 26.83 32.93 21.52
C PRO A 174 26.80 31.68 22.42
N GLY A 175 25.67 31.39 23.06
CA GLY A 175 25.42 30.19 23.88
C GLY A 175 24.21 29.37 23.46
N SER A 176 23.42 29.83 22.48
CA SER A 176 22.18 29.15 22.05
C SER A 176 22.40 28.06 20.99
N SER A 177 23.45 27.25 21.18
CA SER A 177 23.62 26.04 20.37
C SER A 177 22.44 25.10 20.65
N ALA A 178 21.72 24.72 19.59
CA ALA A 178 20.64 23.73 19.57
C ALA A 178 19.24 24.17 20.09
N TYR A 179 18.52 24.97 19.29
CA TYR A 179 17.05 25.01 19.32
C TYR A 179 16.39 23.75 18.70
N TRP A 180 17.08 22.61 18.71
CA TRP A 180 16.44 21.28 18.74
C TRP A 180 16.15 20.83 20.17
N GLY A 181 16.27 21.70 21.17
CA GLY A 181 15.50 21.55 22.40
C GLY A 181 14.02 21.69 22.06
N LEU A 182 13.37 20.57 21.71
CA LEU A 182 11.92 20.40 21.55
C LEU A 182 11.21 21.68 21.07
N ILE A 183 10.95 21.81 19.77
CA ILE A 183 9.86 22.69 19.34
C ILE A 183 8.60 22.16 20.04
N LYS A 184 8.25 22.77 21.18
CA LYS A 184 6.99 22.52 21.86
C LYS A 184 5.94 23.20 21.01
N VAL A 185 5.59 22.57 19.88
CA VAL A 185 4.37 22.91 19.19
C VAL A 185 3.27 22.61 20.21
N PRO A 186 2.54 23.62 20.72
CA PRO A 186 1.39 23.35 21.58
C PRO A 186 0.32 22.76 20.68
N LEU A 187 0.46 21.48 20.36
CA LEU A 187 -0.59 20.70 19.74
C LEU A 187 -1.70 20.64 20.78
N LYS A 188 -2.88 21.14 20.42
CA LYS A 188 -4.08 20.94 21.23
C LYS A 188 -4.39 19.44 21.25
N VAL A 189 -3.75 18.74 22.17
CA VAL A 189 -4.00 17.32 22.40
C VAL A 189 -5.26 17.17 23.23
N LYS A 190 -6.05 16.16 22.90
CA LYS A 190 -7.23 15.83 23.68
C LYS A 190 -6.80 15.39 25.08
N SER A 191 -7.51 15.85 26.11
CA SER A 191 -7.30 15.33 27.46
C SER A 191 -7.60 13.83 27.49
N PHE A 192 -7.09 13.12 28.49
CA PHE A 192 -7.38 11.70 28.63
C PHE A 192 -8.89 11.42 28.74
N HIS A 193 -9.66 12.31 29.36
CA HIS A 193 -11.12 12.21 29.39
C HIS A 193 -11.74 12.38 27.99
N GLN A 194 -11.25 13.35 27.20
CA GLN A 194 -11.68 13.53 25.81
C GLN A 194 -11.30 12.35 24.91
N LEU A 195 -10.13 11.73 25.14
CA LEU A 195 -9.72 10.50 24.45
C LEU A 195 -10.62 9.33 24.84
N ARG A 196 -10.97 9.17 26.13
CA ARG A 196 -11.92 8.14 26.58
C ARG A 196 -13.30 8.30 25.95
N ILE A 197 -13.80 9.52 25.82
CA ILE A 197 -15.07 9.79 25.12
C ILE A 197 -14.92 9.48 23.62
N GLN A 198 -13.83 9.95 23.00
CA GLN A 198 -13.60 9.71 21.58
C GLN A 198 -13.46 8.22 21.24
N PHE A 199 -12.83 7.45 22.12
CA PHE A 199 -12.52 6.04 21.94
C PHE A 199 -13.30 5.17 22.92
N GLU A 200 -14.53 5.57 23.26
CA GLU A 200 -15.40 4.79 24.14
C GLU A 200 -15.64 3.38 23.60
N GLU A 201 -15.59 3.22 22.28
CA GLU A 201 -15.69 1.94 21.58
C GLU A 201 -14.54 0.96 21.85
N MET A 202 -13.41 1.47 22.35
CA MET A 202 -12.25 0.68 22.81
C MET A 202 -12.21 0.52 24.33
N ALA A 203 -13.22 1.02 25.05
CA ALA A 203 -13.30 0.84 26.49
C ALA A 203 -13.54 -0.65 26.84
N GLY A 204 -13.00 -1.09 27.97
CA GLY A 204 -13.00 -2.49 28.41
C GLY A 204 -14.38 -3.12 28.69
N SER A 205 -15.47 -2.38 28.45
CA SER A 205 -16.84 -2.91 28.46
C SER A 205 -17.18 -3.71 27.20
N THR A 206 -16.33 -3.67 26.17
CA THR A 206 -16.52 -4.41 24.91
C THR A 206 -15.50 -5.54 24.79
N ASP A 207 -15.95 -6.72 24.35
CA ASP A 207 -15.05 -7.84 24.06
C ASP A 207 -14.29 -7.63 22.75
N HIS A 208 -12.96 -7.79 22.81
CA HIS A 208 -12.06 -7.64 21.67
C HIS A 208 -11.38 -8.98 21.37
N LEU A 209 -11.39 -9.39 20.11
CA LEU A 209 -10.74 -10.62 19.67
C LEU A 209 -9.22 -10.46 19.75
N GLY A 210 -8.53 -11.36 20.47
CA GLY A 210 -7.09 -11.31 20.69
C GLY A 210 -6.65 -10.56 21.96
N LEU A 211 -7.57 -9.89 22.66
CA LEU A 211 -7.32 -9.24 23.96
C LEU A 211 -8.15 -9.92 25.07
N ASN A 212 -9.47 -9.71 25.05
CA ASN A 212 -10.40 -10.25 26.05
C ASN A 212 -10.89 -11.64 25.65
N ILE A 213 -11.05 -11.87 24.33
CA ILE A 213 -11.37 -13.16 23.75
C ILE A 213 -10.04 -13.76 23.28
N LEU A 214 -9.41 -14.57 24.13
CA LEU A 214 -8.23 -15.33 23.73
C LEU A 214 -8.69 -16.51 22.86
N PRO A 215 -8.31 -16.56 21.56
CA PRO A 215 -8.76 -17.63 20.64
C PRO A 215 -8.37 -19.04 21.13
N PHE A 216 -7.30 -19.11 21.95
CA PHE A 216 -6.76 -20.34 22.52
C PHE A 216 -7.29 -20.66 23.93
N SER A 217 -8.10 -19.78 24.53
CA SER A 217 -8.76 -20.07 25.80
C SER A 217 -9.92 -21.02 25.55
N ASN A 218 -9.87 -22.20 26.16
CA ASN A 218 -10.88 -23.25 26.00
C ASN A 218 -12.19 -22.96 26.76
N SER A 219 -12.39 -21.76 27.29
CA SER A 219 -13.61 -21.38 27.98
C SER A 219 -14.81 -21.31 27.03
N ASP A 220 -15.98 -21.75 27.51
CA ASP A 220 -17.21 -21.73 26.72
C ASP A 220 -17.62 -20.30 26.31
N CYS A 221 -17.28 -19.31 27.14
CA CYS A 221 -17.48 -17.89 26.84
C CYS A 221 -16.67 -17.44 25.62
N SER A 222 -15.37 -17.80 25.55
CA SER A 222 -14.50 -17.44 24.41
C SER A 222 -14.99 -18.06 23.10
N LYS A 223 -15.38 -19.34 23.14
CA LYS A 223 -15.92 -20.06 21.97
C LYS A 223 -17.22 -19.46 21.46
N LYS A 224 -18.14 -19.13 22.36
CA LYS A 224 -19.41 -18.47 22.00
C LYS A 224 -19.15 -17.11 21.37
N CYS A 225 -18.32 -16.28 22.00
CA CYS A 225 -18.01 -14.94 21.50
C CYS A 225 -17.32 -14.98 20.12
N LEU A 226 -16.40 -15.92 19.89
CA LEU A 226 -15.80 -16.14 18.58
C LEU A 226 -16.84 -16.54 17.52
N LYS A 227 -17.77 -17.45 17.86
CA LYS A 227 -18.84 -17.88 16.95
C LYS A 227 -19.77 -16.72 16.57
N ASP A 228 -20.18 -15.92 17.56
CA ASP A 228 -21.01 -14.74 17.35
C ASP A 228 -20.29 -13.70 16.48
N ARG A 229 -18.98 -13.52 16.70
CA ARG A 229 -18.12 -12.65 15.89
C ARG A 229 -18.01 -13.10 14.44
N VAL A 230 -17.85 -14.40 14.20
CA VAL A 230 -17.83 -14.98 12.86
C VAL A 230 -19.18 -14.80 12.17
N SER A 231 -20.29 -15.02 12.88
CA SER A 231 -21.64 -14.81 12.33
C SER A 231 -21.86 -13.35 11.93
N LEU A 232 -21.48 -12.41 12.79
CA LEU A 232 -21.56 -10.98 12.49
C LEU A 232 -20.67 -10.60 11.29
N GLY A 233 -19.45 -11.13 11.24
CA GLY A 233 -18.52 -10.88 10.13
C GLY A 233 -19.07 -11.34 8.77
N LYS A 234 -19.81 -12.45 8.72
CA LYS A 234 -20.49 -12.90 7.49
C LYS A 234 -21.54 -11.88 7.02
N HIS A 235 -22.35 -11.34 7.93
CA HIS A 235 -23.32 -10.29 7.58
C HIS A 235 -22.65 -9.00 7.12
N VAL A 236 -21.48 -8.66 7.67
CA VAL A 236 -20.68 -7.51 7.21
C VAL A 236 -20.19 -7.72 5.78
N LEU A 237 -19.75 -8.94 5.43
CA LEU A 237 -19.34 -9.29 4.08
C LEU A 237 -20.54 -9.27 3.10
N GLU A 238 -21.69 -9.79 3.51
CA GLU A 238 -22.95 -9.75 2.74
C GLU A 238 -23.38 -8.31 2.43
N ALA A 239 -23.22 -7.39 3.39
CA ALA A 239 -23.50 -5.97 3.19
C ALA A 239 -22.56 -5.30 2.17
N ASN A 240 -21.40 -5.91 1.88
CA ASN A 240 -20.41 -5.46 0.91
C ASN A 240 -20.03 -3.98 1.08
N GLN A 241 -19.85 -3.53 2.32
CA GLN A 241 -19.54 -2.13 2.65
C GLN A 241 -18.13 -2.04 3.25
N ALA A 242 -17.19 -1.42 2.52
CA ALA A 242 -15.80 -1.30 2.97
C ALA A 242 -15.67 -0.55 4.32
N THR A 243 -16.45 0.50 4.53
CA THR A 243 -16.46 1.24 5.80
C THR A 243 -17.00 0.40 6.96
N LEU A 244 -18.05 -0.38 6.73
CA LEU A 244 -18.60 -1.29 7.74
C LEU A 244 -17.58 -2.40 8.10
N ALA A 245 -16.89 -2.95 7.11
CA ALA A 245 -15.82 -3.91 7.32
C ALA A 245 -14.66 -3.32 8.14
N ARG A 246 -14.26 -2.07 7.89
CA ARG A 246 -13.26 -1.36 8.70
C ARG A 246 -13.71 -1.22 10.16
N GLU A 247 -14.95 -0.78 10.38
CA GLU A 247 -15.51 -0.62 11.73
C GLU A 247 -15.59 -1.97 12.46
N PHE A 248 -15.95 -3.05 11.76
CA PHE A 248 -15.91 -4.40 12.30
C PHE A 248 -14.48 -4.81 12.71
N CYS A 249 -13.48 -4.60 11.86
CA CYS A 249 -12.11 -5.03 12.15
C CYS A 249 -11.44 -4.31 13.33
N LYS A 250 -11.93 -3.13 13.76
CA LYS A 250 -11.41 -2.41 14.94
C LYS A 250 -11.44 -3.23 16.23
N LYS A 251 -12.40 -4.16 16.38
CA LYS A 251 -12.54 -5.02 17.58
C LYS A 251 -11.92 -6.41 17.38
N GLY A 252 -11.06 -6.53 16.38
CA GLY A 252 -10.41 -7.77 15.96
C GLY A 252 -11.17 -8.51 14.87
N CYS A 253 -10.40 -9.20 14.03
CA CYS A 253 -10.85 -9.88 12.82
C CYS A 253 -10.66 -11.40 12.95
N PRO A 254 -11.72 -12.22 12.83
CA PRO A 254 -11.61 -13.68 12.84
C PRO A 254 -10.74 -14.18 11.67
N ALA A 255 -9.81 -15.09 11.95
CA ALA A 255 -8.88 -15.62 10.93
C ALA A 255 -9.61 -16.18 9.70
N THR A 256 -10.72 -16.89 9.90
CA THR A 256 -11.51 -17.49 8.81
C THR A 256 -12.17 -16.50 7.86
N LEU A 257 -12.28 -15.22 8.24
CA LEU A 257 -12.90 -14.16 7.43
C LEU A 257 -11.91 -13.07 7.03
N ARG A 258 -10.65 -13.20 7.46
CA ARG A 258 -9.66 -12.12 7.41
C ARG A 258 -9.33 -11.74 5.98
N ALA A 259 -9.04 -12.70 5.13
CA ALA A 259 -8.77 -12.47 3.71
C ALA A 259 -9.92 -11.70 3.04
N ASP A 260 -11.16 -12.17 3.18
CA ASP A 260 -12.33 -11.54 2.56
C ASP A 260 -12.59 -10.13 3.07
N LEU A 261 -12.48 -9.91 4.39
CA LEU A 261 -12.68 -8.60 5.00
C LEU A 261 -11.59 -7.62 4.55
N TRP A 262 -10.33 -8.03 4.50
CA TRP A 262 -9.24 -7.17 4.03
C TRP A 262 -9.32 -6.90 2.53
N SER A 263 -9.69 -7.88 1.71
CA SER A 263 -9.99 -7.66 0.29
C SER A 263 -11.08 -6.60 0.10
N LEU A 264 -12.16 -6.66 0.90
CA LEU A 264 -13.22 -5.64 0.87
C LEU A 264 -12.73 -4.26 1.34
N ILE A 265 -11.95 -4.20 2.42
CA ILE A 265 -11.40 -2.95 2.98
C ILE A 265 -10.43 -2.28 2.01
N LEU A 266 -9.54 -3.05 1.39
CA LEU A 266 -8.55 -2.57 0.42
C LEU A 266 -9.14 -2.37 -0.99
N GLY A 267 -10.37 -2.84 -1.21
CA GLY A 267 -11.04 -2.76 -2.51
C GLY A 267 -10.35 -3.60 -3.58
N VAL A 268 -9.79 -4.75 -3.18
CA VAL A 268 -9.10 -5.68 -4.07
C VAL A 268 -10.08 -6.77 -4.47
N ASP A 269 -10.37 -6.88 -5.78
CA ASP A 269 -11.12 -7.98 -6.36
C ASP A 269 -10.19 -8.78 -7.28
N ILE A 270 -9.90 -10.03 -6.93
CA ILE A 270 -8.93 -10.86 -7.66
C ILE A 270 -9.60 -11.47 -8.90
N CYS A 271 -9.59 -10.71 -9.99
CA CYS A 271 -10.04 -11.18 -11.30
C CYS A 271 -8.98 -12.00 -12.07
N GLY A 272 -9.41 -12.62 -13.17
CA GLY A 272 -8.52 -13.41 -14.05
C GLY A 272 -7.38 -12.58 -14.65
N ALA A 273 -7.62 -11.30 -14.96
CA ALA A 273 -6.58 -10.40 -15.47
C ALA A 273 -5.45 -10.19 -14.46
N HIS A 274 -5.76 -10.06 -13.15
CA HIS A 274 -4.75 -9.96 -12.11
C HIS A 274 -3.91 -11.23 -11.98
N LYS A 275 -4.54 -12.40 -12.07
CA LYS A 275 -3.80 -13.69 -12.06
C LYS A 275 -2.88 -13.82 -13.27
N LEU A 276 -3.31 -13.35 -14.44
CA LEU A 276 -2.47 -13.35 -15.64
C LEU A 276 -1.31 -12.35 -15.52
N ASN A 277 -1.57 -11.14 -14.99
CA ASN A 277 -0.53 -10.15 -14.73
C ASN A 277 0.52 -10.68 -13.75
N PHE A 278 0.09 -11.32 -12.65
CA PHE A 278 1.01 -11.93 -11.70
C PHE A 278 1.89 -13.01 -12.35
N LYS A 279 1.31 -13.88 -13.20
CA LYS A 279 2.08 -14.88 -13.96
C LYS A 279 3.09 -14.23 -14.92
N HIS A 280 2.69 -13.15 -15.58
CA HIS A 280 3.58 -12.39 -16.46
C HIS A 280 4.75 -11.78 -15.67
N LEU A 281 4.47 -11.08 -14.56
CA LEU A 281 5.50 -10.50 -13.71
C LEU A 281 6.43 -11.56 -13.11
N LYS A 282 5.90 -12.71 -12.69
CA LYS A 282 6.70 -13.87 -12.27
C LYS A 282 7.63 -14.36 -13.39
N SER A 283 7.14 -14.45 -14.63
CA SER A 283 8.01 -14.76 -15.77
C SER A 283 9.09 -13.70 -15.99
N CYS A 284 8.80 -12.41 -15.75
CA CYS A 284 9.81 -11.35 -15.82
C CYS A 284 10.88 -11.51 -14.73
N VAL A 285 10.50 -11.96 -13.52
CA VAL A 285 11.45 -12.32 -12.46
C VAL A 285 12.38 -13.41 -12.93
N PHE A 286 11.90 -14.48 -13.58
CA PHE A 286 12.75 -15.55 -14.10
C PHE A 286 13.73 -15.03 -15.16
N GLN A 287 13.23 -14.26 -16.12
CA GLN A 287 14.01 -13.78 -17.26
C GLN A 287 15.06 -12.72 -16.92
N HIS A 288 14.87 -11.93 -15.87
CA HIS A 288 15.70 -10.76 -15.58
C HIS A 288 16.26 -10.76 -14.16
N ASP A 289 17.58 -10.70 -14.09
CA ASP A 289 18.36 -10.52 -12.87
C ASP A 289 18.54 -9.03 -12.61
N LEU A 290 17.91 -8.55 -11.54
CA LEU A 290 18.00 -7.15 -11.13
C LEU A 290 18.91 -7.04 -9.91
N LEU A 291 19.70 -5.96 -9.85
CA LEU A 291 20.49 -5.65 -8.65
C LEU A 291 19.60 -5.54 -7.41
N ILE A 292 18.36 -5.10 -7.59
CA ILE A 292 17.40 -4.96 -6.49
C ILE A 292 17.02 -6.30 -5.87
N ASP A 293 17.12 -7.40 -6.60
CA ASP A 293 16.83 -8.74 -6.08
C ASP A 293 17.77 -9.03 -4.92
N LYS A 294 19.06 -8.76 -5.10
CA LYS A 294 20.09 -8.98 -4.07
C LYS A 294 19.85 -8.12 -2.82
N LEU A 295 19.29 -6.92 -2.99
CA LEU A 295 18.89 -6.07 -1.87
C LEU A 295 17.65 -6.61 -1.15
N ILE A 296 16.67 -7.14 -1.87
CA ILE A 296 15.50 -7.82 -1.29
C ILE A 296 15.93 -9.08 -0.53
N PHE A 297 16.77 -9.92 -1.16
CA PHE A 297 17.38 -11.09 -0.54
C PHE A 297 18.08 -10.73 0.77
N LYS A 298 18.95 -9.72 0.73
CA LYS A 298 19.68 -9.26 1.91
C LYS A 298 18.76 -8.74 3.01
N ASP A 299 17.71 -8.00 2.65
CA ASP A 299 16.81 -7.42 3.64
C ASP A 299 16.02 -8.49 4.39
N ILE A 300 15.43 -9.46 3.68
CA ILE A 300 14.69 -10.58 4.28
C ILE A 300 15.61 -11.40 5.20
N HIS A 301 16.82 -11.75 4.74
CA HIS A 301 17.83 -12.44 5.57
C HIS A 301 18.17 -11.71 6.88
N LEU A 302 18.19 -10.37 6.86
CA LEU A 302 18.50 -9.57 8.03
C LEU A 302 17.30 -9.38 8.97
N THR A 303 16.09 -9.65 8.50
CA THR A 303 14.83 -9.28 9.17
C THR A 303 13.99 -10.53 9.42
N ALA A 304 13.11 -10.89 8.48
CA ALA A 304 12.14 -11.98 8.62
C ALA A 304 12.81 -13.33 8.91
N SER A 305 13.95 -13.66 8.28
CA SER A 305 14.65 -14.93 8.52
C SER A 305 15.25 -15.05 9.92
N ASN A 306 15.51 -13.91 10.59
CA ASN A 306 16.01 -13.85 11.95
C ASN A 306 14.90 -13.64 12.99
N ASP A 307 13.63 -13.62 12.58
CA ASP A 307 12.49 -13.41 13.46
C ASP A 307 11.73 -14.72 13.70
N ASP A 308 11.55 -15.06 14.97
CA ASP A 308 10.91 -16.32 15.42
C ASP A 308 9.46 -16.48 14.91
N GLN A 309 8.78 -15.40 14.54
CA GLN A 309 7.40 -15.43 14.05
C GLN A 309 7.32 -15.48 12.52
N TYR A 310 8.29 -14.88 11.83
CA TYR A 310 8.19 -14.63 10.39
C TYR A 310 9.08 -15.53 9.53
N PHE A 311 10.06 -16.25 10.10
CA PHE A 311 10.96 -17.10 9.32
C PHE A 311 10.23 -18.13 8.44
N VAL A 312 9.06 -18.61 8.87
CA VAL A 312 8.23 -19.57 8.12
C VAL A 312 7.66 -19.00 6.81
N PHE A 313 7.67 -17.68 6.64
CA PHE A 313 7.16 -16.98 5.46
C PHE A 313 8.27 -16.47 4.53
N GLU A 314 9.54 -16.79 4.82
CA GLU A 314 10.70 -16.31 4.07
C GLU A 314 10.56 -16.50 2.55
N ASP A 315 10.28 -17.73 2.09
CA ASP A 315 10.10 -18.03 0.67
C ASP A 315 8.99 -17.19 0.04
N LEU A 316 7.90 -17.02 0.78
CA LEU A 316 6.73 -16.28 0.30
C LEU A 316 7.06 -14.79 0.16
N LEU A 317 7.84 -14.21 1.08
CA LEU A 317 8.34 -12.84 0.97
C LEU A 317 9.19 -12.65 -0.27
N TYR A 318 10.11 -13.57 -0.58
CA TYR A 318 10.90 -13.51 -1.82
C TYR A 318 9.98 -13.49 -3.05
N GLN A 319 9.03 -14.42 -3.12
CA GLN A 319 8.13 -14.55 -4.26
C GLN A 319 7.32 -13.26 -4.50
N ILE A 320 6.83 -12.63 -3.42
CA ILE A 320 6.05 -11.40 -3.54
C ILE A 320 6.92 -10.20 -3.86
N LEU A 321 8.01 -9.96 -3.12
CA LEU A 321 8.82 -8.75 -3.29
C LEU A 321 9.57 -8.73 -4.63
N LEU A 322 9.99 -9.89 -5.13
CA LEU A 322 10.58 -10.00 -6.47
C LEU A 322 9.55 -9.67 -7.55
N VAL A 323 8.32 -10.18 -7.45
CA VAL A 323 7.23 -9.85 -8.40
C VAL A 323 6.84 -8.38 -8.30
N PHE A 324 6.69 -7.85 -7.08
CA PHE A 324 6.35 -6.46 -6.79
C PHE A 324 7.34 -5.48 -7.41
N SER A 325 8.63 -5.77 -7.34
CA SER A 325 9.67 -4.92 -7.95
C SER A 325 9.61 -4.85 -9.47
N ARG A 326 8.87 -5.74 -10.14
CA ARG A 326 8.69 -5.72 -11.60
C ARG A 326 7.44 -4.96 -12.06
N ASP A 327 6.52 -4.67 -11.15
CA ASP A 327 5.22 -4.10 -11.50
C ASP A 327 5.31 -2.62 -11.84
N THR A 328 5.35 -2.30 -13.14
CA THR A 328 5.43 -0.92 -13.64
C THR A 328 4.13 -0.14 -13.42
N SER A 329 3.01 -0.79 -13.09
CA SER A 329 1.75 -0.08 -12.83
C SER A 329 1.85 0.85 -11.61
N LEU A 330 2.77 0.55 -10.67
CA LEU A 330 3.04 1.38 -9.49
C LEU A 330 3.66 2.73 -9.82
N ILE A 331 4.19 2.93 -11.03
CA ILE A 331 4.72 4.22 -11.47
C ILE A 331 3.63 5.30 -11.45
N SER A 332 2.37 4.96 -11.73
CA SER A 332 1.28 5.94 -11.71
C SER A 332 1.01 6.52 -10.32
N HIS A 333 1.43 5.84 -9.24
CA HIS A 333 1.30 6.36 -7.88
C HIS A 333 2.15 7.62 -7.65
N PHE A 334 3.24 7.80 -8.41
CA PHE A 334 4.04 9.03 -8.37
C PHE A 334 3.33 10.23 -9.01
N GLU A 335 2.24 10.03 -9.76
CA GLU A 335 1.46 11.14 -10.35
C GLU A 335 0.56 11.84 -9.33
N ILE A 336 0.25 11.16 -8.22
CA ILE A 336 -0.59 11.63 -7.12
C ILE A 336 0.21 11.84 -5.82
N SER A 337 1.53 11.61 -5.86
CA SER A 337 2.45 11.81 -4.75
C SER A 337 3.44 12.93 -5.06
N SER A 338 3.98 13.58 -4.01
CA SER A 338 5.08 14.52 -4.16
C SER A 338 6.39 13.86 -4.60
N ALA A 339 6.53 12.54 -4.43
CA ALA A 339 7.74 11.77 -4.72
C ALA A 339 8.02 11.63 -6.22
N ASN A 340 9.30 11.49 -6.59
CA ASN A 340 9.69 11.12 -7.96
C ASN A 340 10.22 9.69 -8.01
N PRO A 341 9.95 8.92 -9.08
CA PRO A 341 10.51 7.60 -9.23
C PRO A 341 12.04 7.68 -9.43
N PRO A 342 12.83 6.82 -8.75
CA PRO A 342 14.27 6.77 -8.88
C PRO A 342 14.68 6.36 -10.30
N LYS A 343 15.80 6.91 -10.75
CA LYS A 343 16.33 6.69 -12.10
C LYS A 343 17.71 6.06 -12.05
N ALA A 344 17.94 5.07 -12.91
CA ALA A 344 19.26 4.48 -13.14
C ALA A 344 19.79 4.87 -14.52
N VAL A 345 21.11 5.02 -14.63
CA VAL A 345 21.80 5.22 -15.91
C VAL A 345 22.08 3.87 -16.55
N VAL A 346 21.69 3.70 -17.81
CA VAL A 346 21.97 2.46 -18.55
C VAL A 346 23.44 2.48 -18.97
N ARG A 347 24.24 1.51 -18.47
CA ARG A 347 25.68 1.41 -18.76
C ARG A 347 25.95 1.45 -20.27
N GLY A 348 26.92 2.28 -20.67
CA GLY A 348 27.28 2.48 -22.08
C GLY A 348 26.40 3.50 -22.82
N THR A 349 25.43 4.12 -22.15
CA THR A 349 24.59 5.18 -22.72
C THR A 349 24.43 6.35 -21.73
N HIS A 350 23.97 7.50 -22.21
CA HIS A 350 23.54 8.63 -21.36
C HIS A 350 22.05 8.58 -20.99
N MET A 351 21.36 7.47 -21.30
CA MET A 351 19.93 7.34 -21.09
C MET A 351 19.63 6.96 -19.63
N THR A 352 18.64 7.64 -19.04
CA THR A 352 18.13 7.31 -17.70
C THR A 352 16.78 6.62 -17.81
N VAL A 353 16.60 5.56 -17.04
CA VAL A 353 15.36 4.79 -16.97
C VAL A 353 14.90 4.67 -15.52
N THR A 354 13.60 4.58 -15.30
CA THR A 354 13.06 4.30 -13.95
C THR A 354 13.57 2.94 -13.48
N TYR A 355 14.15 2.90 -12.28
CA TYR A 355 14.70 1.69 -11.72
C TYR A 355 14.61 1.69 -10.18
N PRO A 356 14.08 0.61 -9.55
CA PRO A 356 13.54 -0.62 -10.18
C PRO A 356 12.29 -0.36 -11.05
N PRO A 357 11.81 -1.35 -11.82
CA PRO A 357 10.64 -1.16 -12.70
C PRO A 357 9.40 -0.57 -12.00
N ASN A 358 9.17 -0.91 -10.73
CA ASN A 358 8.07 -0.34 -9.95
C ASN A 358 8.35 1.05 -9.34
N GLY A 359 9.57 1.57 -9.47
CA GLY A 359 10.00 2.85 -8.90
C GLY A 359 10.25 2.83 -7.38
N VAL A 360 10.34 1.67 -6.73
CA VAL A 360 10.56 1.60 -5.27
C VAL A 360 11.91 0.95 -4.95
N ILE A 361 12.78 1.68 -4.27
CA ILE A 361 14.04 1.13 -3.75
C ILE A 361 13.79 0.61 -2.32
N PRO A 362 14.01 -0.68 -2.03
CA PRO A 362 13.89 -1.23 -0.69
C PRO A 362 14.93 -0.60 0.24
N PHE A 363 14.46 -0.24 1.42
CA PHE A 363 15.30 0.18 2.54
C PHE A 363 15.48 -0.95 3.53
N HIS A 364 16.35 -0.75 4.52
CA HIS A 364 16.51 -1.72 5.59
C HIS A 364 15.22 -1.88 6.43
N GLY A 365 14.64 -3.07 6.47
CA GLY A 365 13.36 -3.36 7.11
C GLY A 365 12.15 -3.22 6.19
N PHE A 366 12.37 -3.16 4.87
CA PHE A 366 11.29 -3.07 3.89
C PHE A 366 10.43 -4.34 3.86
N SER A 367 11.06 -5.51 3.98
CA SER A 367 10.41 -6.82 4.10
C SER A 367 9.34 -6.88 5.19
N MET A 368 9.57 -6.24 6.34
CA MET A 368 8.65 -6.24 7.49
C MET A 368 7.28 -5.63 7.18
N TYR A 369 7.19 -4.78 6.14
CA TYR A 369 5.90 -4.27 5.66
C TYR A 369 5.14 -5.33 4.87
N GLY A 370 5.85 -6.18 4.12
CA GLY A 370 5.29 -7.38 3.51
C GLY A 370 4.76 -8.33 4.58
N ASP A 371 5.55 -8.58 5.63
CA ASP A 371 5.15 -9.41 6.78
C ASP A 371 3.90 -8.89 7.48
N THR A 372 3.84 -7.57 7.71
CA THR A 372 2.65 -6.96 8.31
C THR A 372 1.43 -7.17 7.41
N LEU A 373 1.57 -7.05 6.09
CA LEU A 373 0.48 -7.34 5.16
C LEU A 373 0.05 -8.82 5.23
N PHE A 374 0.99 -9.75 5.40
CA PHE A 374 0.67 -11.18 5.59
C PHE A 374 -0.06 -11.44 6.89
N SER A 375 0.42 -10.93 8.03
CA SER A 375 -0.28 -11.03 9.32
C SER A 375 -1.66 -10.39 9.31
N LEU A 376 -1.89 -9.41 8.42
CA LEU A 376 -3.20 -8.83 8.22
C LEU A 376 -4.11 -9.69 7.35
N ILE A 377 -3.60 -10.55 6.47
CA ILE A 377 -4.39 -11.36 5.51
C ILE A 377 -4.59 -12.80 5.99
N LEU A 378 -3.56 -13.42 6.59
CA LEU A 378 -3.55 -14.75 7.20
C LEU A 378 -4.13 -14.69 8.61
#